data_AF-M3H2H7-F1
#
_entry.id   AF-M3H2H7-F1
#
_cell.length_a   1.000
_cell.length_b   1.000
_cell.length_c   1.000
_cell.angle_alpha   90.00
_cell.angle_beta   90.00
_cell.angle_gamma   90.00
#
_symmetry.space_group_name_H-M   'P 1'
#
loop_
_entity.id
_entity.type
_entity.pdbx_description
1 polymer ?
#
loop_
_entity_poly.entity_id
_entity_poly.type
_entity_poly.pdbx_seq_one_letter_code
_entity_poly.pdbx_strand_id
1 'polypeptide(L)'
;MAGKITHLEVLSQVCKHLDHGTADQRKIALLMRAESNRKFANIGAIAPDIFYFYHVLSPQKTKKATIWGDMSHHNSVAELVLSFLDLILQTEIGIHRDRYIAFTLGYICHCVVDIVTHPYIFYISGDFYNKDKKISSLAQYNHMRVENALDSWLLDYRWGMTPKEYDFIHHVDAIFKSEKKLEDGSYALAFLASRY
;
A
#
# COMPACT_ATOMS: atom_id res chain seq x y z
N MET A 1 -11.36 1.29 3.07
CA MET A 1 -10.26 1.24 2.09
C MET A 1 -10.59 0.21 1.05
N ALA A 2 -10.90 0.69 -0.15
CA ALA A 2 -11.28 -0.10 -1.32
C ALA A 2 -10.01 -0.45 -2.12
N GLY A 3 -10.05 -1.53 -2.92
CA GLY A 3 -8.94 -1.94 -3.82
C GLY A 3 -7.69 -2.52 -3.15
N LYS A 4 -7.57 -2.45 -1.82
CA LYS A 4 -6.34 -2.83 -1.08
C LYS A 4 -5.93 -4.29 -1.27
N ILE A 5 -6.89 -5.22 -1.39
CA ILE A 5 -6.56 -6.65 -1.52
C ILE A 5 -6.05 -6.91 -2.94
N THR A 6 -6.66 -6.26 -3.92
CA THR A 6 -6.22 -6.31 -5.32
C THR A 6 -4.76 -5.85 -5.46
N HIS A 7 -4.36 -4.75 -4.83
CA HIS A 7 -2.95 -4.32 -4.84
C HIS A 7 -1.98 -5.35 -4.24
N LEU A 8 -2.32 -5.91 -3.07
CA LEU A 8 -1.48 -6.93 -2.43
C LEU A 8 -1.38 -8.20 -3.28
N GLU A 9 -2.47 -8.60 -3.92
CA GLU A 9 -2.46 -9.79 -4.78
C GLU A 9 -1.68 -9.54 -6.08
N VAL A 10 -1.81 -8.38 -6.72
CA VAL A 10 -0.98 -8.04 -7.89
C VAL A 10 0.50 -8.05 -7.51
N LEU A 11 0.87 -7.46 -6.37
CA LEU A 11 2.25 -7.48 -5.89
C LEU A 11 2.77 -8.92 -5.70
N SER A 12 1.95 -9.79 -5.09
CA SER A 12 2.22 -11.22 -4.92
C SER A 12 2.43 -11.92 -6.27
N GLN A 13 1.59 -11.63 -7.27
CA GLN A 13 1.71 -12.19 -8.62
C GLN A 13 2.94 -11.66 -9.35
N VAL A 14 3.27 -10.38 -9.23
CA VAL A 14 4.50 -9.80 -9.79
C VAL A 14 5.72 -10.53 -9.24
N CYS A 15 5.79 -10.76 -7.93
CA CYS A 15 6.90 -11.50 -7.33
C CYS A 15 7.02 -12.93 -7.89
N LYS A 16 5.90 -13.63 -8.12
CA LYS A 16 5.91 -14.96 -8.75
C LYS A 16 6.38 -14.91 -10.21
N HIS A 17 6.01 -13.88 -10.97
CA HIS A 17 6.49 -13.72 -12.34
C HIS A 17 8.00 -13.45 -12.37
N LEU A 18 8.49 -12.62 -11.46
CA LEU A 18 9.92 -12.32 -11.33
C LEU A 18 10.77 -13.55 -10.97
N ASP A 19 10.20 -14.55 -10.29
CA ASP A 19 10.88 -15.83 -10.01
C ASP A 19 11.29 -16.58 -11.28
N HIS A 20 10.54 -16.40 -12.37
CA HIS A 20 10.81 -17.02 -13.67
C HIS A 20 11.68 -16.12 -14.59
N GLY A 21 12.13 -14.97 -14.09
CA GLY A 21 12.85 -13.95 -14.84
C GLY A 21 14.37 -14.12 -14.85
N THR A 22 15.08 -13.00 -15.02
CA THR A 22 16.55 -12.91 -14.93
C THR A 22 17.05 -13.14 -13.50
N ALA A 23 18.37 -13.28 -13.33
CA ALA A 23 18.98 -13.39 -12.00
C ALA A 23 18.66 -12.19 -11.10
N ASP A 24 18.62 -10.97 -11.65
CA ASP A 24 18.30 -9.77 -10.88
C ASP A 24 16.81 -9.68 -10.54
N GLN A 25 15.92 -10.10 -11.45
CA GLN A 25 14.49 -10.20 -11.17
C GLN A 25 14.22 -11.18 -10.02
N ARG A 26 14.89 -12.33 -10.01
CA ARG A 26 14.81 -13.29 -8.89
C ARG A 26 15.30 -12.69 -7.56
N LYS A 27 16.39 -11.91 -7.57
CA LYS A 27 16.88 -11.22 -6.36
C LYS A 27 15.85 -10.23 -5.83
N ILE A 28 15.18 -9.48 -6.72
CA ILE A 28 14.10 -8.57 -6.33
C ILE A 28 12.95 -9.34 -5.69
N ALA A 29 12.49 -10.43 -6.31
CA ALA A 29 11.42 -11.27 -5.76
C ALA A 29 11.76 -11.86 -4.38
N LEU A 30 13.03 -12.25 -4.18
CA LEU A 30 13.54 -12.71 -2.89
C LEU A 30 13.53 -11.58 -1.84
N LEU A 31 14.06 -10.40 -2.18
CA LEU A 31 14.10 -9.24 -1.28
C LEU A 31 12.69 -8.84 -0.85
N MET A 32 11.74 -8.80 -1.79
CA MET A 32 10.36 -8.36 -1.52
C MET A 32 9.56 -9.36 -0.69
N ARG A 33 9.85 -10.66 -0.77
CA ARG A 33 9.13 -11.70 0.00
C ARG A 33 9.81 -12.10 1.30
N ALA A 34 11.05 -11.68 1.54
CA ALA A 34 11.76 -11.93 2.78
C ALA A 34 10.91 -11.46 3.99
N GLU A 35 10.87 -12.27 5.05
CA GLU A 35 10.01 -12.01 6.22
C GLU A 35 10.25 -10.61 6.82
N SER A 36 11.50 -10.17 6.82
CA SER A 36 11.93 -8.88 7.35
C SER A 36 11.49 -7.66 6.52
N ASN A 37 11.05 -7.89 5.27
CA ASN A 37 10.81 -6.86 4.24
C ASN A 37 9.39 -6.91 3.67
N ARG A 38 8.75 -8.08 3.62
CA ARG A 38 7.45 -8.33 2.97
C ARG A 38 6.36 -7.37 3.40
N LYS A 39 6.31 -7.06 4.70
CA LYS A 39 5.32 -6.12 5.22
C LYS A 39 5.54 -4.69 4.72
N PHE A 40 6.79 -4.27 4.50
CA PHE A 40 7.10 -2.96 3.92
C PHE A 40 6.70 -2.89 2.45
N ALA A 41 6.94 -3.96 1.69
CA ALA A 41 6.45 -4.09 0.32
C ALA A 41 4.93 -3.98 0.25
N ASN A 42 4.23 -4.71 1.13
CA ASN A 42 2.78 -4.67 1.21
C ASN A 42 2.26 -3.28 1.59
N ILE A 43 2.87 -2.63 2.60
CA ILE A 43 2.53 -1.26 2.97
C ILE A 43 2.74 -0.32 1.78
N GLY A 44 3.87 -0.42 1.06
CA GLY A 44 4.13 0.39 -0.14
C GLY A 44 3.02 0.24 -1.18
N ALA A 45 2.56 -1.00 -1.42
CA ALA A 45 1.49 -1.29 -2.38
C ALA A 45 0.10 -0.76 -2.00
N ILE A 46 -0.07 -0.27 -0.78
CA ILE A 46 -1.33 0.32 -0.32
C ILE A 46 -1.16 1.75 0.22
N ALA A 47 0.07 2.24 0.35
CA ALA A 47 0.39 3.44 1.11
C ALA A 47 -0.35 4.70 0.65
N PRO A 48 -0.48 4.97 -0.67
CA PRO A 48 -1.17 6.17 -1.15
C PRO A 48 -2.63 6.24 -0.67
N ASP A 49 -3.29 5.10 -0.59
CA ASP A 49 -4.70 5.01 -0.21
C ASP A 49 -4.95 5.11 1.29
N ILE A 50 -3.98 4.75 2.15
CA ILE A 50 -4.15 4.78 3.61
C ILE A 50 -4.61 6.16 4.08
N PHE A 51 -4.13 7.22 3.43
CA PHE A 51 -4.47 8.60 3.76
C PHE A 51 -5.94 8.96 3.51
N TYR A 52 -6.61 8.31 2.55
CA TYR A 52 -8.04 8.49 2.31
C TYR A 52 -8.92 7.84 3.39
N PHE A 53 -8.36 6.92 4.18
CA PHE A 53 -9.07 6.18 5.24
C PHE A 53 -8.50 6.47 6.63
N TYR A 54 -7.68 7.50 6.77
CA TYR A 54 -7.13 7.93 8.06
C TYR A 54 -8.24 8.53 8.95
N HIS A 55 -8.45 7.89 10.10
CA HIS A 55 -9.52 8.22 11.07
C HIS A 55 -10.91 8.39 10.45
N VAL A 56 -11.46 7.37 9.79
CA VAL A 56 -12.80 7.39 9.17
C VAL A 56 -13.90 7.92 10.12
N LEU A 57 -13.75 7.77 11.43
CA LEU A 57 -14.67 8.26 12.47
C LEU A 57 -14.37 9.69 12.97
N SER A 58 -13.35 10.36 12.45
CA SER A 58 -12.97 11.74 12.79
C SER A 58 -12.81 12.59 11.52
N PRO A 59 -13.90 13.11 10.95
CA PRO A 59 -13.91 13.79 9.65
C PRO A 59 -12.88 14.94 9.53
N GLN A 60 -12.62 15.66 10.63
CA GLN A 60 -11.61 16.73 10.66
C GLN A 60 -10.17 16.21 10.50
N LYS A 61 -9.86 15.03 11.07
CA LYS A 61 -8.57 14.36 10.92
C LYS A 61 -8.45 13.73 9.53
N THR A 62 -9.54 13.15 9.01
CA THR A 62 -9.60 12.64 7.64
C THR A 62 -9.32 13.73 6.62
N LYS A 63 -9.92 14.92 6.75
CA LYS A 63 -9.69 16.05 5.82
C LYS A 63 -8.23 16.53 5.79
N LYS A 64 -7.49 16.39 6.89
CA LYS A 64 -6.05 16.70 6.91
C LYS A 64 -5.23 15.62 6.20
N ALA A 65 -5.63 14.36 6.32
CA ALA A 65 -4.97 13.24 5.67
C ALA A 65 -5.26 13.15 4.17
N THR A 66 -6.46 13.51 3.71
CA THR A 66 -6.79 13.52 2.28
C THR A 66 -5.85 14.41 1.46
N ILE A 67 -5.30 15.48 2.04
CA ILE A 67 -4.28 16.31 1.37
C ILE A 67 -3.03 15.47 1.06
N TRP A 68 -2.57 14.65 2.01
CA TRP A 68 -1.43 13.76 1.83
C TRP A 68 -1.74 12.65 0.82
N GLY A 69 -2.97 12.11 0.86
CA GLY A 69 -3.47 11.18 -0.16
C GLY A 69 -3.40 11.77 -1.56
N ASP A 70 -3.99 12.95 -1.76
CA ASP A 70 -4.02 13.66 -3.03
C ASP A 70 -2.61 14.01 -3.53
N MET A 71 -1.70 14.42 -2.64
CA MET A 71 -0.31 14.64 -2.99
C MET A 71 0.38 13.33 -3.41
N SER A 72 0.19 12.24 -2.66
CA SER A 72 0.79 10.94 -2.98
C SER A 72 0.23 10.30 -4.27
N HIS A 73 -1.00 10.64 -4.65
CA HIS A 73 -1.71 10.04 -5.78
C HIS A 73 -1.71 10.87 -7.07
N HIS A 74 -1.77 12.19 -6.96
CA HIS A 74 -2.10 13.05 -8.11
C HIS A 74 -1.07 14.15 -8.38
N ASN A 75 -0.19 14.48 -7.44
CA ASN A 75 0.75 15.59 -7.58
C ASN A 75 2.19 15.13 -7.36
N SER A 76 3.05 15.32 -8.36
CA SER A 76 4.50 15.05 -8.22
C SER A 76 4.82 13.61 -7.77
N VAL A 77 3.99 12.63 -8.15
CA VAL A 77 4.20 11.21 -7.82
C VAL A 77 5.59 10.73 -8.27
N ALA A 78 6.04 11.19 -9.43
CA ALA A 78 7.39 10.93 -9.92
C ALA A 78 8.48 11.49 -8.97
N GLU A 79 8.34 12.73 -8.51
CA GLU A 79 9.28 13.35 -7.55
C GLU A 79 9.28 12.63 -6.20
N LEU A 80 8.12 12.15 -5.76
CA LEU A 80 8.02 11.37 -4.54
C LEU A 80 8.77 10.02 -4.67
N VAL A 81 8.58 9.32 -5.79
CA VAL A 81 9.32 8.08 -6.08
C VAL A 81 10.82 8.35 -6.19
N LEU A 82 11.24 9.43 -6.86
CA LEU A 82 12.65 9.84 -6.93
C LEU A 82 13.22 10.10 -5.54
N SER A 83 12.47 10.78 -4.67
CA SER A 83 12.89 11.03 -3.28
C SER A 83 13.07 9.73 -2.49
N PHE A 84 12.25 8.70 -2.74
CA PHE A 84 12.46 7.38 -2.14
C PHE A 84 13.75 6.72 -2.64
N LEU A 85 14.05 6.84 -3.93
CA LEU A 85 15.28 6.31 -4.53
C LEU A 85 16.52 7.02 -3.97
N ASP A 86 16.47 8.35 -3.82
CA ASP A 86 17.54 9.13 -3.21
C ASP A 86 17.82 8.69 -1.78
N LEU A 87 16.76 8.46 -0.98
CA LEU A 87 16.89 7.94 0.38
C LEU A 87 17.55 6.55 0.38
N ILE A 88 17.16 5.66 -0.54
CA ILE A 88 17.76 4.32 -0.69
C ILE A 88 19.25 4.42 -1.03
N LEU A 89 19.64 5.37 -1.89
CA LEU A 89 21.04 5.57 -2.28
C LEU A 89 21.89 6.13 -1.14
N GLN A 90 21.31 6.97 -0.28
CA GLN A 90 21.97 7.56 0.88
C GLN A 90 22.00 6.63 2.11
N THR A 91 21.22 5.55 2.10
CA THR A 91 21.17 4.58 3.21
C THR A 91 22.22 3.49 3.03
N GLU A 92 22.97 3.19 4.09
CA GLU A 92 23.95 2.09 4.11
C GLU A 92 23.30 0.74 3.81
N ILE A 93 24.07 -0.18 3.20
CA ILE A 93 23.60 -1.54 2.93
C ILE A 93 23.24 -2.22 4.26
N GLY A 94 22.01 -2.73 4.34
CA GLY A 94 21.52 -3.42 5.51
C GLY A 94 20.00 -3.44 5.53
N ILE A 95 19.45 -3.92 6.64
CA ILE A 95 18.02 -4.19 6.75
C ILE A 95 17.13 -2.96 6.50
N HIS A 96 17.57 -1.77 6.90
CA HIS A 96 16.80 -0.54 6.67
C HIS A 96 16.72 -0.21 5.18
N ARG A 97 17.84 -0.32 4.46
CA ARG A 97 17.88 -0.10 3.02
C ARG A 97 17.01 -1.11 2.28
N ASP A 98 17.06 -2.38 2.66
CA ASP A 98 16.22 -3.43 2.04
C ASP A 98 14.73 -3.16 2.26
N ARG A 99 14.35 -2.68 3.44
CA ARG A 99 12.97 -2.29 3.75
C ARG A 99 12.52 -1.07 2.94
N TYR A 100 13.41 -0.08 2.74
CA TYR A 100 13.13 1.05 1.87
C TYR A 100 12.96 0.62 0.42
N ILE A 101 13.83 -0.25 -0.08
CA ILE A 101 13.69 -0.85 -1.42
C ILE A 101 12.34 -1.58 -1.54
N ALA A 102 12.01 -2.42 -0.57
CA ALA A 102 10.76 -3.16 -0.55
C ALA A 102 9.53 -2.23 -0.60
N PHE A 103 9.50 -1.21 0.27
CA PHE A 103 8.44 -0.19 0.28
C PHE A 103 8.31 0.53 -1.06
N THR A 104 9.42 1.02 -1.61
CA THR A 104 9.43 1.78 -2.88
C THR A 104 8.95 0.93 -4.04
N LEU A 105 9.37 -0.34 -4.12
CA LEU A 105 8.88 -1.25 -5.16
C LEU A 105 7.40 -1.59 -4.99
N GLY A 106 6.93 -1.74 -3.74
CA GLY A 106 5.50 -1.84 -3.44
C GLY A 106 4.73 -0.62 -3.94
N TYR A 107 5.23 0.58 -3.67
CA TYR A 107 4.63 1.84 -4.10
C TYR A 107 4.55 1.96 -5.63
N ILE A 108 5.62 1.59 -6.34
CA ILE A 108 5.61 1.56 -7.81
C ILE A 108 4.56 0.57 -8.31
N CYS A 109 4.44 -0.61 -7.68
CA CYS A 109 3.40 -1.59 -8.02
C CYS A 109 2.00 -1.00 -7.84
N HIS A 110 1.76 -0.23 -6.77
CA HIS A 110 0.50 0.47 -6.58
C HIS A 110 0.19 1.41 -7.75
N CYS A 111 1.11 2.31 -8.09
CA CYS A 111 0.92 3.24 -9.20
C CYS A 111 0.62 2.52 -10.52
N VAL A 112 1.32 1.43 -10.82
CA VAL A 112 1.09 0.64 -12.03
C VAL A 112 -0.30 0.02 -12.03
N VAL A 113 -0.75 -0.54 -10.90
CA VAL A 113 -2.09 -1.10 -10.77
C VAL A 113 -3.14 -0.04 -11.08
N ASP A 114 -3.06 1.13 -10.45
CA ASP A 114 -4.00 2.23 -10.66
C ASP A 114 -4.04 2.72 -12.10
N ILE A 115 -2.87 2.88 -12.73
CA ILE A 115 -2.78 3.28 -14.14
C ILE A 115 -3.52 2.29 -15.05
N VAL A 116 -3.42 0.99 -14.75
CA VAL A 116 -4.03 -0.07 -15.57
C VAL A 116 -5.52 -0.23 -15.29
N THR A 117 -5.95 -0.12 -14.03
CA THR A 117 -7.33 -0.45 -13.63
C THR A 117 -8.29 0.74 -13.70
N HIS A 118 -7.82 1.96 -13.41
CA HIS A 118 -8.68 3.13 -13.34
C HIS A 118 -9.45 3.46 -14.63
N PRO A 119 -8.91 3.27 -15.86
CA PRO A 119 -9.71 3.47 -17.06
C PRO A 119 -11.00 2.65 -17.07
N TYR A 120 -10.94 1.39 -16.64
CA TYR A 120 -12.12 0.52 -16.54
C TYR A 120 -13.02 0.90 -15.35
N ILE A 121 -12.43 1.21 -14.20
CA ILE A 121 -13.19 1.58 -13.01
C ILE A 121 -13.97 2.88 -13.24
N PHE A 122 -13.35 3.91 -13.83
CA PHE A 122 -14.01 5.16 -14.19
C PHE A 122 -15.11 4.97 -15.23
N TYR A 123 -14.91 4.09 -16.20
CA TYR A 123 -15.94 3.77 -17.19
C TYR A 123 -17.22 3.24 -16.54
N ILE A 124 -17.10 2.42 -15.49
CA ILE A 124 -18.26 1.82 -14.80
C ILE A 124 -18.80 2.73 -13.70
N SER A 125 -17.94 3.46 -12.99
CA SER A 125 -18.33 4.24 -11.83
C SER A 125 -19.03 5.56 -12.18
N GLY A 126 -18.74 6.11 -13.36
CA GLY A 126 -19.32 7.34 -13.88
C GLY A 126 -18.33 8.51 -13.91
N ASP A 127 -18.83 9.70 -14.22
CA ASP A 127 -17.99 10.89 -14.45
C ASP A 127 -17.47 11.50 -13.13
N PHE A 128 -16.33 11.00 -12.66
CA PHE A 128 -15.63 11.51 -11.48
C PHE A 128 -15.20 12.97 -11.63
N TYR A 129 -14.87 13.41 -12.85
CA TYR A 129 -14.37 14.76 -13.13
C TYR A 129 -15.48 15.76 -13.48
N ASN A 130 -16.74 15.39 -13.28
CA ASN A 130 -17.86 16.25 -13.58
C ASN A 130 -17.85 17.54 -12.72
N LYS A 131 -18.18 18.67 -13.35
CA LYS A 131 -18.30 19.96 -12.65
C LYS A 131 -19.46 19.99 -11.66
N ASP A 132 -20.52 19.23 -11.91
CA ASP A 132 -21.62 19.04 -10.98
C ASP A 132 -21.17 18.14 -9.82
N LYS A 133 -21.25 18.67 -8.60
CA LYS A 133 -20.87 17.95 -7.38
C LYS A 133 -21.74 16.74 -7.10
N LYS A 134 -23.01 16.74 -7.48
CA LYS A 134 -23.87 15.56 -7.29
C LYS A 134 -23.41 14.39 -8.17
N ILE A 135 -23.05 14.69 -9.42
CA ILE A 135 -22.59 13.68 -10.38
C ILE A 135 -21.23 13.14 -9.94
N SER A 136 -20.26 14.01 -9.69
CA SER A 136 -18.91 13.60 -9.29
C SER A 136 -18.89 12.86 -7.95
N SER A 137 -19.69 13.26 -6.95
CA SER A 137 -19.79 12.53 -5.68
C SER A 137 -20.46 11.16 -5.84
N LEU A 138 -21.47 11.03 -6.70
CA LEU A 138 -22.07 9.73 -7.00
C LEU A 138 -21.06 8.81 -7.72
N ALA A 139 -20.30 9.35 -8.67
CA ALA A 139 -19.24 8.61 -9.36
C ALA A 139 -18.16 8.13 -8.38
N GLN A 140 -17.71 8.99 -7.47
CA GLN A 140 -16.76 8.61 -6.40
C GLN A 140 -17.32 7.50 -5.49
N TYR A 141 -18.60 7.58 -5.12
CA TYR A 141 -19.24 6.52 -4.33
C TYR A 141 -19.27 5.19 -5.09
N ASN A 142 -19.64 5.22 -6.37
CA ASN A 142 -19.64 4.03 -7.22
C ASN A 142 -18.24 3.47 -7.47
N HIS A 143 -17.22 4.34 -7.57
CA HIS A 143 -15.81 3.95 -7.72
C HIS A 143 -15.40 3.04 -6.56
N MET A 144 -15.64 3.50 -5.33
CA MET A 144 -15.38 2.69 -4.14
C MET A 144 -16.19 1.38 -4.13
N ARG A 145 -17.41 1.37 -4.66
CA ARG A 145 -18.21 0.13 -4.76
C ARG A 145 -17.60 -0.87 -5.73
N VAL A 146 -17.14 -0.41 -6.89
CA VAL A 146 -16.48 -1.26 -7.89
C VAL A 146 -15.21 -1.88 -7.30
N GLU A 147 -14.36 -1.06 -6.69
CA GLU A 147 -13.11 -1.54 -6.07
C GLU A 147 -13.35 -2.53 -4.91
N ASN A 148 -14.35 -2.29 -4.05
CA ASN A 148 -14.69 -3.24 -2.99
C ASN A 148 -15.30 -4.54 -3.55
N ALA A 149 -16.06 -4.45 -4.65
CA ALA A 149 -16.61 -5.62 -5.32
C ALA A 149 -15.50 -6.45 -5.97
N LEU A 150 -14.50 -5.80 -6.58
CA LEU A 150 -13.31 -6.46 -7.12
C LEU A 150 -12.52 -7.18 -6.04
N ASP A 151 -12.25 -6.53 -4.90
CA ASP A 151 -11.59 -7.16 -3.75
C ASP A 151 -12.37 -8.40 -3.26
N SER A 152 -13.69 -8.27 -3.13
CA SER A 152 -14.56 -9.36 -2.65
C SER A 152 -14.59 -10.54 -3.64
N TRP A 153 -14.73 -10.24 -4.94
CA TRP A 153 -14.74 -11.24 -5.99
C TRP A 153 -13.38 -11.94 -6.12
N LEU A 154 -12.28 -11.19 -6.03
CA LEU A 154 -10.93 -11.74 -6.09
C LEU A 154 -10.67 -12.73 -4.95
N LEU A 155 -11.13 -12.41 -3.74
CA LEU A 155 -10.99 -13.29 -2.58
C LEU A 155 -11.74 -14.60 -2.77
N ASP A 156 -13.00 -14.52 -3.18
CA ASP A 156 -13.86 -15.68 -3.44
C ASP A 156 -13.27 -16.54 -4.56
N TYR A 157 -12.90 -15.91 -5.68
CA TYR A 157 -12.37 -16.58 -6.86
C TYR A 157 -11.05 -17.32 -6.58
N ARG A 158 -10.14 -16.71 -5.80
CA ARG A 158 -8.80 -17.29 -5.57
C ARG A 158 -8.73 -18.23 -4.38
N TRP A 159 -9.49 -17.94 -3.32
CA TRP A 159 -9.34 -18.60 -2.03
C TRP A 159 -10.68 -19.09 -1.44
N GLY A 160 -11.82 -18.84 -2.09
CA GLY A 160 -13.13 -19.18 -1.56
C GLY A 160 -13.44 -18.45 -0.24
N MET A 161 -12.90 -17.25 -0.07
CA MET A 161 -12.98 -16.47 1.16
C MET A 161 -13.81 -15.21 0.96
N THR A 162 -14.50 -14.80 2.02
CA THR A 162 -15.11 -13.48 2.14
C THR A 162 -14.09 -12.44 2.66
N PRO A 163 -14.33 -11.14 2.44
CA PRO A 163 -13.49 -10.08 3.02
C PRO A 163 -13.35 -10.12 4.54
N LYS A 164 -14.30 -10.74 5.26
CA LYS A 164 -14.27 -10.87 6.72
C LYS A 164 -13.25 -11.91 7.19
N GLU A 165 -12.98 -12.92 6.36
CA GLU A 165 -12.07 -14.02 6.68
C GLU A 165 -10.62 -13.68 6.31
N TYR A 166 -10.40 -12.67 5.48
CA TYR A 166 -9.08 -12.25 5.07
C TYR A 166 -8.35 -11.47 6.17
N ASP A 167 -7.25 -12.04 6.70
CA ASP A 167 -6.41 -11.41 7.72
C ASP A 167 -5.51 -10.31 7.12
N PHE A 168 -6.15 -9.20 6.75
CA PHE A 168 -5.45 -8.06 6.15
C PHE A 168 -4.33 -7.51 7.06
N ILE A 169 -4.57 -7.46 8.38
CA ILE A 169 -3.64 -6.88 9.35
C ILE A 169 -2.33 -7.67 9.38
N HIS A 170 -2.39 -9.01 9.34
CA HIS A 170 -1.19 -9.84 9.26
C HIS A 170 -0.24 -9.45 8.11
N HIS A 171 -0.80 -9.00 6.98
CA HIS A 171 -0.03 -8.65 5.79
C HIS A 171 0.64 -7.27 5.85
N VAL A 172 0.12 -6.35 6.66
CA VAL A 172 0.53 -4.93 6.63
C VAL A 172 1.00 -4.39 7.98
N ASP A 173 0.89 -5.17 9.06
CA ASP A 173 1.31 -4.74 10.39
C ASP A 173 2.84 -4.81 10.56
N ALA A 174 3.51 -3.71 10.22
CA ALA A 174 4.94 -3.52 10.42
C ALA A 174 5.29 -2.93 11.80
N ILE A 175 4.43 -3.08 12.83
CA ILE A 175 4.80 -2.75 14.20
C ILE A 175 5.90 -3.72 14.66
N PHE A 176 7.13 -3.22 14.72
CA PHE A 176 8.22 -3.91 15.39
C PHE A 176 8.16 -3.55 16.86
N LYS A 177 8.15 -4.57 17.73
CA LYS A 177 8.51 -4.36 19.13
C LYS A 177 9.96 -3.86 19.12
N SER A 178 10.16 -2.58 19.44
CA SER A 178 11.52 -2.13 19.71
C SER A 178 11.93 -2.81 21.01
N GLU A 179 12.94 -3.67 20.94
CA GLU A 179 13.65 -4.04 22.14
C GLU A 179 14.38 -2.79 22.61
N LYS A 180 13.87 -2.16 23.66
CA LYS A 180 14.57 -1.06 24.30
C LYS A 180 15.74 -1.70 25.04
N LYS A 181 16.96 -1.43 24.59
CA LYS A 181 18.16 -1.80 25.33
C LYS A 181 18.15 -1.00 26.63
N LEU A 182 17.95 -1.67 27.75
CA LEU A 182 18.02 -1.07 29.08
C LEU A 182 19.48 -0.74 29.41
N GLU A 183 19.69 0.22 30.30
CA GLU A 183 21.04 0.71 30.69
C GLU A 183 21.91 -0.40 31.29
N ASP A 184 21.29 -1.48 31.77
CA ASP A 184 21.94 -2.68 32.32
C ASP A 184 22.29 -3.75 31.27
N GLY A 185 22.03 -3.49 29.99
CA GLY A 185 22.30 -4.42 28.89
C GLY A 185 21.21 -5.49 28.66
N SER A 186 20.12 -5.48 29.43
CA SER A 186 18.95 -6.34 29.19
C SER A 186 17.97 -5.72 28.19
N TYR A 187 17.10 -6.53 27.59
CA TYR A 187 16.10 -6.09 26.61
C TYR A 187 14.71 -6.07 27.24
N ALA A 188 14.02 -4.93 27.16
CA ALA A 188 12.60 -4.81 27.51
C ALA A 188 11.75 -4.61 26.25
N LEU A 189 10.61 -5.31 26.19
CA LEU A 189 9.61 -5.13 25.14
C LEU A 189 8.91 -3.77 25.33
N ALA A 190 9.30 -2.76 24.56
CA ALA A 190 8.63 -1.46 24.56
C ALA A 190 7.58 -1.40 23.44
N PHE A 191 6.32 -1.18 23.82
CA PHE A 191 5.28 -0.80 22.87
C PHE A 191 5.49 0.67 22.51
N LEU A 192 6.11 0.95 21.36
CA LEU A 192 6.09 2.30 20.78
C LEU A 192 4.71 2.53 20.14
N ALA A 193 3.70 2.75 20.98
CA ALA A 193 2.54 3.49 20.55
C ALA A 193 2.97 4.96 20.42
N SER A 194 3.27 5.41 19.20
CA SER A 194 3.32 6.85 18.96
C SER A 194 1.92 7.40 19.26
N ARG A 195 1.83 8.15 20.36
CA ARG A 195 0.62 8.90 20.69
C ARG A 195 0.42 9.95 19.60
N TYR A 196 -0.57 9.74 18.74
CA TYR A 196 -1.21 10.75 17.90
C TYR A 196 -2.72 10.50 17.82
#